data_AF-A0A0J6IHG3-F1
#
_entry.id   AF-A0A0J6IHG3-F1
#
_cell.length_a   1.000
_cell.length_b   1.000
_cell.length_c   1.000
_cell.angle_alpha   90.00
_cell.angle_beta   90.00
_cell.angle_gamma   90.00
#
_symmetry.space_group_name_H-M   'P 1'
#
loop_
_entity.id
_entity.type
_entity.pdbx_description
1 polymer ?
#
loop_
_entity_poly.entity_id
_entity_poly.type
_entity_poly.pdbx_seq_one_letter_code
_entity_poly.pdbx_strand_id
1 'polypeptide(L)'
;MRGQMLIYSFEKASSSASPVQPKLIRLLYDSACVILTADLFIFYTGSRLLFPEQEEIRSSAALRFFLRCAANTSFPFALCSWLLRDYHIRHTHVGRVVGSCFALSHAASVALYSWSRWVGGEYQLANFWGIVGLHGTWAGIALWGLLSA
;
A
#
# COMPACT_ATOMS: atom_id res chain seq x y z
N MET A 1 14.96 36.08 -31.19
CA MET A 1 14.61 36.34 -29.77
C MET A 1 13.61 35.34 -29.14
N ARG A 2 13.07 34.33 -29.85
CA ARG A 2 12.16 33.32 -29.25
C ARG A 2 12.85 32.13 -28.55
N GLY A 3 14.15 31.89 -28.82
CA GLY A 3 14.89 30.76 -28.24
C GLY A 3 15.30 30.94 -26.77
N GLN A 4 15.56 32.18 -26.32
CA GLN A 4 15.98 32.44 -24.94
C GLN A 4 14.82 32.35 -23.94
N MET A 5 13.60 32.68 -24.36
CA MET A 5 12.41 32.65 -23.48
C MET A 5 12.03 31.22 -23.06
N LEU A 6 12.26 30.22 -23.92
CA LEU A 6 12.04 28.80 -23.60
C LEU A 6 13.08 28.27 -22.60
N ILE A 7 14.34 28.72 -22.68
CA ILE A 7 15.41 28.27 -21.79
C ILE A 7 15.21 28.86 -20.38
N TYR A 8 14.84 30.13 -20.28
CA TYR A 8 14.52 30.76 -18.98
C TYR A 8 13.30 30.14 -18.28
N SER A 9 12.32 29.61 -19.02
CA SER A 9 11.17 28.91 -18.43
C SER A 9 11.53 27.52 -17.89
N PHE A 10 12.54 26.85 -18.45
CA PHE A 10 13.00 25.54 -17.95
C PHE A 10 13.90 25.69 -16.71
N GLU A 11 14.79 26.69 -16.67
CA GLU A 11 15.66 26.89 -15.51
C GLU A 11 14.91 27.42 -14.29
N LYS A 12 13.92 28.31 -14.49
CA LYS A 12 13.14 28.89 -13.37
C LYS A 12 12.14 27.92 -12.74
N ALA A 13 11.84 26.81 -13.41
CA ALA A 13 11.04 25.72 -12.84
C ALA A 13 11.86 24.82 -11.88
N SER A 14 13.19 24.95 -11.87
CA SER A 14 14.08 24.13 -11.02
C SER A 14 14.43 24.77 -9.67
N SER A 15 14.05 26.03 -9.42
CA SER A 15 14.50 26.78 -8.23
C SER A 15 13.47 26.87 -7.10
N SER A 16 12.30 26.25 -7.21
CA SER A 16 11.51 25.90 -6.02
C SER A 16 11.96 24.52 -5.60
N ALA A 17 12.70 24.40 -4.50
CA ALA A 17 12.98 23.11 -3.88
C ALA A 17 11.66 22.34 -3.81
N SER A 18 11.54 21.27 -4.60
CA SER A 18 10.32 20.46 -4.59
C SER A 18 10.08 20.05 -3.13
N PRO A 19 8.87 20.26 -2.59
CA PRO A 19 8.63 20.00 -1.18
C PRO A 19 9.01 18.56 -0.88
N VAL A 20 9.86 18.39 0.13
CA VAL A 20 10.43 17.08 0.46
C VAL A 20 9.37 16.26 1.18
N GLN A 21 9.13 15.03 0.72
CA GLN A 21 8.19 14.13 1.37
C GLN A 21 8.51 13.97 2.88
N PRO A 22 7.52 14.06 3.79
CA PRO A 22 7.76 13.81 5.20
C PRO A 22 8.32 12.40 5.42
N LYS A 23 9.32 12.29 6.31
CA LYS A 23 9.97 11.00 6.62
C LYS A 23 8.98 9.93 7.05
N LEU A 24 7.95 10.31 7.80
CA LEU A 24 6.89 9.39 8.23
C LEU A 24 6.14 8.75 7.05
N ILE A 25 5.89 9.50 5.98
CA ILE A 25 5.21 8.98 4.78
C ILE A 25 6.15 8.05 3.99
N ARG A 26 7.45 8.32 3.98
CA ARG A 26 8.44 7.42 3.36
C ARG A 26 8.51 6.10 4.12
N LEU A 27 8.60 6.16 5.45
CA LEU A 27 8.58 4.98 6.33
C LEU A 27 7.28 4.18 6.20
N LEU A 28 6.15 4.86 6.01
CA LEU A 28 4.87 4.23 5.73
C LEU A 28 4.95 3.34 4.48
N TYR A 29 5.40 3.91 3.35
CA TYR A 29 5.53 3.15 2.10
C TYR A 29 6.60 2.05 2.18
N ASP A 30 7.73 2.30 2.87
CA ASP A 30 8.75 1.28 3.13
C ASP A 30 8.16 0.09 3.90
N SER A 31 7.42 0.35 4.99
CA SER A 31 6.83 -0.70 5.82
C SER A 31 5.78 -1.53 5.07
N ALA A 32 4.94 -0.88 4.26
CA ALA A 32 3.94 -1.56 3.44
C ALA A 32 4.59 -2.44 2.38
N CYS A 33 5.65 -1.95 1.72
CA CYS A 33 6.38 -2.73 0.72
C CYS A 33 7.02 -3.97 1.34
N VAL A 34 7.68 -3.84 2.49
CA VAL A 34 8.33 -4.98 3.17
C VAL A 34 7.31 -6.04 3.59
N ILE A 35 6.21 -5.63 4.25
CA ILE A 35 5.20 -6.55 4.74
C ILE A 35 4.49 -7.25 3.57
N LEU A 36 4.08 -6.51 2.53
CA LEU A 36 3.42 -7.11 1.37
C LEU A 36 4.34 -8.00 0.54
N THR A 37 5.67 -7.77 0.59
CA THR A 37 6.66 -8.72 0.03
C THR A 37 6.70 -10.02 0.83
N ALA A 38 6.63 -9.94 2.16
CA ALA A 38 6.55 -11.13 3.01
C ALA A 38 5.24 -11.90 2.78
N ASP A 39 4.11 -11.19 2.68
CA ASP A 39 2.81 -11.79 2.37
C ASP A 39 2.82 -12.46 0.99
N LEU A 40 3.42 -11.82 -0.01
CA LEU A 40 3.61 -12.40 -1.34
C LEU A 40 4.33 -13.74 -1.25
N PHE A 41 5.46 -13.81 -0.54
CA PHE A 41 6.20 -15.04 -0.33
C PHE A 41 5.31 -16.10 0.33
N ILE A 42 4.62 -15.74 1.41
CA ILE A 42 3.79 -16.67 2.18
C ILE A 42 2.62 -17.22 1.34
N PHE A 43 1.93 -16.38 0.57
CA PHE A 43 0.83 -16.79 -0.31
C PHE A 43 1.31 -17.62 -1.49
N TYR A 44 2.49 -17.33 -2.04
CA TYR A 44 3.07 -18.12 -3.11
C TYR A 44 3.47 -19.53 -2.65
N THR A 45 4.13 -19.61 -1.50
CA THR A 45 4.63 -20.88 -0.95
C THR A 45 3.56 -21.64 -0.16
N GLY A 46 2.44 -20.99 0.18
CA GLY A 46 1.48 -21.50 1.15
C GLY A 46 2.18 -21.81 2.47
N SER A 47 2.90 -20.84 3.04
CA SER A 47 3.73 -21.07 4.24
C SER A 47 2.90 -21.43 5.48
N ARG A 48 3.43 -22.31 6.34
CA ARG A 48 2.82 -22.67 7.64
C ARG A 48 2.77 -21.51 8.64
N LEU A 49 3.50 -20.45 8.35
CA LEU A 49 3.65 -19.31 9.24
C LEU A 49 2.37 -18.49 9.38
N LEU A 50 1.58 -18.36 8.30
CA LEU A 50 0.24 -17.75 8.33
C LEU A 50 -0.89 -18.77 8.18
N PHE A 51 -0.60 -19.97 7.64
CA PHE A 51 -1.57 -21.05 7.48
C PHE A 51 -1.11 -22.29 8.24
N PRO A 52 -1.28 -22.32 9.57
CA PRO A 52 -0.87 -23.45 10.39
C PRO A 52 -1.61 -24.73 9.99
N GLU A 53 -2.90 -24.61 9.63
CA GLU A 53 -3.68 -25.70 9.04
C GLU A 53 -3.59 -25.66 7.52
N GLN A 54 -2.90 -26.67 6.96
CA GLN A 54 -2.59 -26.71 5.52
C GLN A 54 -3.41 -27.71 4.72
N GLU A 55 -4.24 -28.52 5.36
CA GLU A 55 -5.00 -29.55 4.62
C GLU A 55 -5.89 -28.93 3.55
N GLU A 56 -6.63 -27.87 3.87
CA GLU A 56 -7.49 -27.18 2.89
C GLU A 56 -6.69 -26.56 1.74
N ILE A 57 -5.56 -25.90 2.04
CA ILE A 57 -4.69 -25.28 1.03
C ILE A 57 -4.03 -26.34 0.15
N ARG A 58 -3.63 -27.49 0.72
CA ARG A 58 -2.98 -28.59 -0.03
C ARG A 58 -3.99 -29.42 -0.82
N SER A 59 -5.21 -29.58 -0.33
CA SER A 59 -6.25 -30.35 -1.01
C SER A 59 -6.93 -29.57 -2.14
N SER A 60 -6.99 -28.23 -2.06
CA SER A 60 -7.68 -27.40 -3.07
C SER A 60 -6.71 -26.67 -4.03
N ALA A 61 -6.64 -27.13 -5.28
CA ALA A 61 -5.88 -26.44 -6.33
C ALA A 61 -6.42 -25.04 -6.65
N ALA A 62 -7.75 -24.88 -6.60
CA ALA A 62 -8.41 -23.58 -6.81
C ALA A 62 -7.99 -22.58 -5.72
N LEU A 63 -7.99 -23.00 -4.44
CA LEU A 63 -7.57 -22.13 -3.33
C LEU A 63 -6.12 -21.66 -3.49
N ARG A 64 -5.19 -22.56 -3.86
CA ARG A 64 -3.80 -22.17 -4.15
C ARG A 64 -3.68 -21.18 -5.30
N PHE A 65 -4.48 -21.36 -6.36
CA PHE A 65 -4.51 -20.43 -7.48
C PHE A 65 -4.98 -19.05 -7.02
N PHE A 66 -6.09 -18.98 -6.28
CA PHE A 66 -6.61 -17.71 -5.74
C PHE A 66 -5.63 -17.01 -4.80
N LEU A 67 -4.95 -17.73 -3.91
CA LEU A 67 -3.93 -17.17 -3.04
C LEU A 67 -2.77 -16.55 -3.84
N ARG A 68 -2.29 -17.25 -4.87
CA ARG A 68 -1.22 -16.73 -5.76
C ARG A 68 -1.68 -15.53 -6.59
N CYS A 69 -2.93 -15.54 -7.07
CA CYS A 69 -3.51 -14.40 -7.77
C CYS A 69 -3.61 -13.17 -6.86
N ALA A 70 -4.11 -13.33 -5.64
CA ALA A 70 -4.21 -12.25 -4.65
C ALA A 70 -2.83 -11.65 -4.31
N ALA A 71 -1.82 -12.51 -4.24
CA ALA A 71 -0.43 -12.11 -4.03
C ALA A 71 0.10 -11.26 -5.20
N ASN A 72 -0.12 -11.73 -6.43
CA ASN A 72 0.27 -11.03 -7.67
C ASN A 72 -0.44 -9.70 -7.89
N THR A 73 -1.64 -9.51 -7.35
CA THR A 73 -2.36 -8.24 -7.47
C THR A 73 -1.90 -7.22 -6.42
N SER A 74 -1.50 -7.68 -5.23
CA SER A 74 -1.20 -6.79 -4.09
C SER A 74 0.23 -6.25 -4.10
N PHE A 75 1.21 -7.06 -4.51
CA PHE A 75 2.61 -6.65 -4.50
C PHE A 75 2.96 -5.51 -5.48
N PRO A 76 2.49 -5.51 -6.75
CA PRO A 76 2.78 -4.42 -7.67
C PRO A 76 2.28 -3.07 -7.16
N PHE A 77 1.15 -3.05 -6.48
CA PHE A 77 0.63 -1.83 -5.87
C PHE A 77 1.58 -1.27 -4.80
N ALA A 78 2.04 -2.12 -3.88
CA ALA A 78 2.98 -1.74 -2.83
C ALA A 78 4.31 -1.25 -3.39
N LEU A 79 4.84 -1.96 -4.40
CA LEU A 79 6.06 -1.60 -5.08
C LEU A 79 5.93 -0.26 -5.80
N CYS A 80 4.80 0.00 -6.46
CA CYS A 80 4.52 1.30 -7.08
C CYS A 80 4.49 2.44 -6.05
N SER A 81 3.82 2.25 -4.92
CA SER A 81 3.83 3.24 -3.83
C SER A 81 5.24 3.50 -3.31
N TRP A 82 6.06 2.44 -3.19
CA TRP A 82 7.45 2.56 -2.77
C TRP A 82 8.31 3.30 -3.80
N LEU A 83 8.25 2.94 -5.08
CA LEU A 83 9.01 3.59 -6.15
C LEU A 83 8.67 5.08 -6.28
N LEU A 84 7.43 5.45 -5.99
CA LEU A 84 6.93 6.82 -6.09
C LEU A 84 6.96 7.58 -4.75
N ARG A 85 7.60 7.02 -3.71
CA ARG A 85 7.57 7.55 -2.33
C ARG A 85 8.16 8.96 -2.18
N ASP A 86 9.07 9.35 -3.05
CA ASP A 86 9.75 10.65 -2.97
C ASP A 86 8.90 11.80 -3.51
N TYR A 87 7.80 11.53 -4.20
CA TYR A 87 6.81 12.54 -4.59
C TYR A 87 5.98 12.99 -3.39
N HIS A 88 6.02 14.30 -3.07
CA HIS A 88 5.28 14.82 -1.92
C HIS A 88 3.78 14.50 -2.00
N ILE A 89 3.27 13.83 -0.97
CA ILE A 89 1.92 13.26 -0.94
C ILE A 89 0.83 14.31 -1.12
N ARG A 90 1.00 15.52 -0.55
CA ARG A 90 0.06 16.63 -0.69
C ARG A 90 0.33 17.57 -1.88
N HIS A 91 1.59 17.91 -2.11
CA HIS A 91 1.96 19.02 -2.99
C HIS A 91 2.23 18.60 -4.44
N THR A 92 2.37 17.31 -4.72
CA THR A 92 2.55 16.81 -6.09
C THR A 92 1.31 16.07 -6.58
N HIS A 93 1.05 16.12 -7.89
CA HIS A 93 -0.04 15.33 -8.48
C HIS A 93 0.18 13.82 -8.28
N VAL A 94 1.40 13.34 -8.58
CA VAL A 94 1.77 11.93 -8.41
C VAL A 94 1.60 11.48 -6.96
N GLY A 95 2.14 12.24 -6.01
CA GLY A 95 2.04 11.92 -4.59
C GLY A 95 0.58 11.89 -4.10
N ARG A 96 -0.29 12.80 -4.57
CA ARG A 96 -1.71 12.80 -4.20
C ARG A 96 -2.44 11.57 -4.72
N VAL A 97 -2.20 11.19 -5.97
CA VAL A 97 -2.81 9.99 -6.57
C VAL A 97 -2.36 8.74 -5.82
N VAL A 98 -1.04 8.56 -5.65
CA VAL A 98 -0.48 7.41 -4.94
C VAL A 98 -0.98 7.36 -3.49
N GLY A 99 -0.93 8.50 -2.78
CA GLY A 99 -1.41 8.61 -1.40
C GLY A 99 -2.90 8.30 -1.26
N SER A 100 -3.73 8.76 -2.20
CA SER A 100 -5.19 8.51 -2.16
C SER A 100 -5.50 7.03 -2.41
N CYS A 101 -4.87 6.42 -3.42
CA CYS A 101 -5.03 4.99 -3.68
C CYS A 101 -4.55 4.15 -2.49
N PHE A 102 -3.44 4.54 -1.87
CA PHE A 102 -2.89 3.87 -0.69
C PHE A 102 -3.83 3.96 0.51
N ALA A 103 -4.33 5.16 0.83
CA ALA A 103 -5.31 5.37 1.88
C ALA A 103 -6.58 4.55 1.64
N LEU A 104 -7.12 4.60 0.42
CA LEU A 104 -8.33 3.89 0.04
C LEU A 104 -8.16 2.37 0.12
N SER A 105 -7.04 1.83 -0.40
CA SER A 105 -6.75 0.40 -0.38
C SER A 105 -6.76 -0.14 1.05
N HIS A 106 -6.05 0.52 1.98
CA HIS A 106 -5.98 0.06 3.35
C HIS A 106 -7.25 0.33 4.16
N ALA A 107 -7.98 1.42 3.88
CA ALA A 107 -9.31 1.62 4.45
C ALA A 107 -10.30 0.53 3.99
N ALA A 108 -10.22 0.12 2.72
CA ALA A 108 -11.01 -0.99 2.20
C ALA A 108 -10.62 -2.32 2.86
N SER A 109 -9.33 -2.58 3.11
CA SER A 109 -8.90 -3.74 3.90
C SER A 109 -9.49 -3.73 5.31
N VAL A 110 -9.45 -2.60 6.02
CA VAL A 110 -10.08 -2.46 7.34
C VAL A 110 -11.58 -2.77 7.29
N ALA A 111 -12.28 -2.21 6.31
CA ALA A 111 -13.71 -2.44 6.12
C ALA A 111 -14.00 -3.92 5.84
N LEU A 112 -13.24 -4.56 4.94
CA LEU A 112 -13.40 -5.97 4.59
C LEU A 112 -13.17 -6.90 5.78
N TYR A 113 -12.07 -6.71 6.51
CA TYR A 113 -11.78 -7.53 7.69
C TYR A 113 -12.82 -7.34 8.79
N SER A 114 -13.24 -6.09 9.02
CA SER A 114 -14.27 -5.77 10.01
C SER A 114 -15.63 -6.35 9.62
N TRP A 115 -16.01 -6.27 8.35
CA TRP A 115 -17.22 -6.89 7.81
C TRP A 115 -17.20 -8.41 7.98
N SER A 116 -16.10 -9.05 7.58
CA SER A 116 -15.91 -10.50 7.72
C SER A 116 -16.07 -10.96 9.17
N ARG A 117 -15.52 -10.18 10.13
CA ARG A 117 -15.60 -10.48 11.56
C ARG A 117 -17.00 -10.39 12.14
N TRP A 118 -17.78 -9.36 11.77
CA TRP A 118 -19.01 -8.99 12.47
C TRP A 118 -20.31 -9.31 11.73
N VAL A 119 -20.27 -9.37 10.39
CA VAL A 119 -21.46 -9.54 9.56
C VAL A 119 -21.36 -10.79 8.69
N GLY A 120 -20.21 -11.00 8.06
CA GLY A 120 -20.03 -12.07 7.08
C GLY A 120 -19.87 -13.46 7.68
N GLY A 121 -19.21 -13.59 8.84
CA GLY A 121 -18.94 -14.90 9.47
C GLY A 121 -18.07 -15.86 8.63
N GLU A 122 -17.72 -15.50 7.39
CA GLU A 122 -17.02 -16.37 6.44
C GLU A 122 -15.59 -16.68 6.85
N TYR A 123 -14.91 -15.76 7.55
CA TYR A 123 -13.52 -15.95 7.96
C TYR A 123 -13.22 -15.26 9.30
N GLN A 124 -12.63 -15.99 10.24
CA GLN A 124 -12.13 -15.42 11.50
C GLN A 124 -10.61 -15.35 11.48
N LEU A 125 -10.08 -14.13 11.42
CA LEU A 125 -8.64 -13.89 11.54
C LEU A 125 -8.18 -14.08 12.98
N ALA A 126 -7.22 -14.96 13.20
CA ALA A 126 -6.63 -15.24 14.51
C ALA A 126 -6.05 -13.97 15.18
N ASN A 127 -5.48 -13.05 14.40
CA ASN A 127 -4.95 -11.77 14.88
C ASN A 127 -5.67 -10.56 14.24
N PHE A 128 -7.01 -10.54 14.37
CA PHE A 128 -7.85 -9.47 13.82
C PHE A 128 -7.35 -8.06 14.20
N TRP A 129 -7.09 -7.82 15.49
CA TRP A 129 -6.68 -6.50 15.98
C TRP A 129 -5.33 -6.04 15.43
N GLY A 130 -4.37 -6.95 15.30
CA GLY A 130 -3.07 -6.62 14.70
C GLY A 130 -3.21 -6.23 13.23
N ILE A 131 -4.01 -6.99 12.45
CA ILE A 131 -4.20 -6.74 11.02
C ILE A 131 -4.97 -5.43 10.79
N VAL A 132 -6.12 -5.25 11.47
CA VAL A 132 -6.92 -4.03 11.35
C VAL A 132 -6.18 -2.81 11.87
N GLY A 133 -5.45 -2.95 12.99
CA GLY A 133 -4.63 -1.87 13.54
C GLY A 133 -3.52 -1.42 12.60
N LEU A 134 -2.85 -2.36 11.92
CA LEU A 134 -1.80 -2.05 10.95
C LEU A 134 -2.38 -1.30 9.73
N HIS A 135 -3.41 -1.85 9.09
CA HIS A 135 -4.04 -1.21 7.93
C HIS A 135 -4.69 0.14 8.29
N GLY A 136 -5.33 0.23 9.46
CA GLY A 136 -5.90 1.47 9.97
C GLY A 136 -4.85 2.53 10.21
N THR A 137 -3.70 2.16 10.76
CA THR A 137 -2.55 3.06 10.94
C THR A 137 -2.03 3.56 9.60
N TRP A 138 -1.87 2.67 8.62
CA TRP A 138 -1.43 3.04 7.28
C TRP A 138 -2.39 3.99 6.58
N ALA A 139 -3.69 3.69 6.62
CA ALA A 139 -4.72 4.56 6.07
C ALA A 139 -4.75 5.92 6.78
N GLY A 140 -4.68 5.93 8.11
CA GLY A 140 -4.69 7.14 8.92
C GLY A 140 -3.49 8.06 8.64
N ILE A 141 -2.28 7.51 8.58
CA ILE A 141 -1.07 8.30 8.27
C ILE A 141 -1.12 8.83 6.83
N ALA A 142 -1.60 8.05 5.86
CA ALA A 142 -1.76 8.52 4.49
C ALA A 142 -2.80 9.64 4.38
N LEU A 143 -3.95 9.52 5.05
CA LEU A 143 -4.97 10.57 5.12
C LEU A 143 -4.45 11.84 5.78
N TRP A 144 -3.76 11.70 6.92
CA TRP A 144 -3.08 12.82 7.55
C TRP A 144 -2.08 13.49 6.59
N GLY A 145 -1.30 12.69 5.86
CA GLY A 145 -0.37 13.20 4.84
C GLY A 145 -1.07 13.98 3.73
N LEU A 146 -2.20 13.49 3.24
CA LEU A 146 -2.99 14.16 2.20
C LEU A 146 -3.60 15.49 2.70
N LEU A 147 -3.98 15.56 3.97
CA LEU A 147 -4.71 16.70 4.53
C LEU A 147 -3.79 17.75 5.17
N SER A 148 -2.66 17.34 5.72
CA SER A 148 -1.93 18.13 6.72
C SER A 148 -0.41 18.14 6.56
N ALA A 149 0.19 17.25 5.76
CA ALA A 149 1.63 17.28 5.49
C ALA A 149 2.07 18.48 4.65
#